data_AF-A0A1B0CJ42-F1
#
_entry.id   AF-A0A1B0CJ42-F1
#
_cell.length_a   1.000
_cell.length_b   1.000
_cell.length_c   1.000
_cell.angle_alpha   90.00
_cell.angle_beta   90.00
_cell.angle_gamma   90.00
#
_symmetry.space_group_name_H-M   'P 1'
#
loop_
_entity.id
_entity.type
_entity.pdbx_description
1 polymer ?
#
loop_
_entity_poly.entity_id
_entity_poly.type
_entity_poly.pdbx_seq_one_letter_code
_entity_poly.pdbx_strand_id
1 'polypeptide(L)' 'MSLSTERWCRLRGNLLFYFKTSDQFSEPQGVIVLEKCKATIYSDSRESDGFVFYIEFDDEQRM' A
#
# COMPACT_ATOMS: atom_id res chain seq x y z
N MET A 1 12.82 3.38 15.05
CA MET A 1 11.61 2.53 15.07
C MET A 1 10.63 3.13 14.08
N SER A 2 10.37 2.48 12.95
CA SER A 2 9.21 2.84 12.15
C SER A 2 7.96 2.37 12.91
N LEU A 3 6.99 3.27 13.12
CA LEU A 3 5.70 2.89 13.67
C LEU A 3 4.85 2.40 12.49
N SER A 4 4.89 1.10 12.20
CA SER A 4 3.95 0.50 11.26
C SER A 4 2.55 0.52 11.87
N THR A 5 1.54 0.88 11.08
CA THR A 5 0.14 0.80 11.54
C THR A 5 -0.65 -0.06 10.58
N GLU A 6 -1.35 -1.05 11.13
CA GLU A 6 -2.25 -1.90 10.36
C GLU A 6 -3.38 -1.09 9.73
N ARG A 7 -3.71 -1.41 8.48
CA ARG A 7 -4.81 -0.80 7.71
C ARG A 7 -5.54 -1.88 6.93
N TRP A 8 -6.85 -1.74 6.82
CA TRP A 8 -7.63 -2.55 5.91
C TRP A 8 -7.55 -1.95 4.51
N CYS A 9 -7.19 -2.74 3.50
CA CYS A 9 -6.99 -2.24 2.14
C CYS A 9 -8.00 -2.85 1.16
N ARG A 10 -8.48 -2.06 0.19
CA ARG A 10 -9.36 -2.52 -0.90
C ARG A 10 -8.84 -1.98 -2.23
N LEU A 11 -8.57 -2.88 -3.18
CA LEU A 11 -8.13 -2.53 -4.52
C LEU A 11 -9.33 -2.53 -5.49
N ARG A 12 -9.52 -1.43 -6.23
CA ARG A 12 -10.54 -1.31 -7.29
C ARG A 12 -9.92 -0.65 -8.51
N GLY A 13 -9.70 -1.42 -9.59
CA GLY A 13 -8.93 -0.94 -10.73
C GLY A 13 -7.50 -0.61 -10.29
N ASN A 14 -7.04 0.61 -10.57
CA ASN A 14 -5.75 1.15 -10.15
C ASN A 14 -5.82 1.93 -8.82
N LEU A 15 -6.93 1.89 -8.08
CA LEU A 15 -7.08 2.63 -6.83
C LEU A 15 -7.00 1.69 -5.62
N LEU A 16 -6.00 1.89 -4.76
CA LEU A 16 -5.84 1.19 -3.50
C LEU A 16 -6.33 2.07 -2.35
N PHE A 17 -7.53 1.81 -1.86
CA PHE A 17 -8.11 2.49 -0.71
C PHE A 17 -7.65 1.85 0.58
N TYR A 18 -7.39 2.65 1.62
CA TYR A 18 -7.07 2.15 2.96
C TYR A 18 -8.02 2.72 4.01
N PHE A 19 -8.36 1.89 4.99
CA PHE A 19 -9.37 2.14 6.02
C PHE A 19 -8.79 1.82 7.40
N LYS A 20 -9.39 2.42 8.44
CA LYS A 20 -9.04 2.12 9.84
C LYS A 20 -9.53 0.74 10.28
N THR A 21 -10.61 0.26 9.69
CA THR A 21 -11.30 -0.99 10.09
C THR A 21 -11.78 -1.75 8.86
N SER A 22 -12.16 -3.01 9.03
CA SER A 22 -12.70 -3.87 7.97
C SER A 22 -14.15 -3.57 7.58
N ASP A 23 -14.88 -2.77 8.37
CA ASP A 23 -16.28 -2.40 8.12
C ASP A 23 -16.52 -1.91 6.69
N GLN A 24 -17.45 -2.57 5.98
CA GLN A 24 -17.78 -2.28 4.59
C GLN A 24 -18.35 -0.88 4.37
N PHE A 25 -18.98 -0.29 5.38
CA PHE A 25 -19.62 1.02 5.31
C PHE A 25 -18.70 2.17 5.76
N SER A 26 -17.51 1.86 6.27
CA SER A 26 -16.55 2.88 6.70
C SER A 26 -16.02 3.69 5.50
N GLU A 27 -15.82 4.99 5.72
CA GLU A 27 -15.20 5.87 4.73
C GLU A 27 -13.69 5.59 4.60
N PRO A 28 -13.11 5.70 3.38
CA PRO A 28 -11.68 5.54 3.19
C PRO A 28 -10.92 6.65 3.91
N GLN A 29 -9.83 6.28 4.58
CA GLN A 29 -8.89 7.24 5.16
C GLN A 29 -8.01 7.89 4.09
N GLY A 30 -7.85 7.21 2.96
CA GLY A 30 -7.20 7.75 1.78
C GLY A 30 -7.16 6.74 0.64
N VAL A 31 -6.56 7.16 -0.46
CA VAL A 31 -6.38 6.36 -1.67
C VAL A 31 -4.96 6.53 -2.19
N ILE A 32 -4.38 5.43 -2.66
CA ILE A 32 -3.12 5.40 -3.40
C ILE A 32 -3.47 5.05 -4.84
N VAL A 33 -3.07 5.91 -5.78
CA VAL A 33 -3.28 5.69 -7.22
C VAL A 33 -2.10 4.88 -7.75
N LEU A 34 -2.33 3.64 -8.16
CA LEU A 34 -1.34 2.69 -8.66
C LEU A 34 -1.17 2.83 -10.18
N GLU A 35 -0.73 4.01 -10.62
CA GLU A 35 -0.31 4.26 -12.00
C GLU A 35 1.21 4.38 -12.06
N LYS A 36 1.81 3.84 -13.14
CA LYS A 36 3.26 3.91 -13.37
C LYS A 36 4.06 3.51 -12.12
N CYS A 37 3.68 2.39 -11.51
CA CYS A 37 4.34 1.86 -10.34
C CYS A 37 4.72 0.39 -10.54
N LYS A 38 5.73 -0.06 -9.80
CA LYS A 38 6.12 -1.47 -9.71
C LYS A 38 6.08 -1.96 -8.26
N ALA A 39 5.69 -3.22 -8.09
CA ALA A 39 5.81 -3.91 -6.82
C ALA A 39 7.18 -4.59 -6.76
N THR A 40 8.00 -4.24 -5.77
CA THR A 40 9.36 -4.77 -5.60
C THR A 40 9.44 -5.58 -4.31
N ILE A 41 10.05 -6.75 -4.38
CA ILE A 41 10.45 -7.56 -3.22
C ILE A 41 11.98 -7.55 -3.20
N TYR A 42 12.57 -7.04 -2.13
CA TYR A 42 14.04 -6.92 -2.01
C TYR A 42 14.68 -8.12 -1.29
N SER A 43 13.88 -8.93 -0.60
CA SER A 43 14.34 -10.10 0.13
C SER A 43 13.30 -11.22 0.03
N ASP A 44 13.72 -12.39 -0.44
CA ASP A 44 12.92 -13.63 -0.38
C ASP A 44 12.94 -14.24 1.03
N SER A 45 13.84 -13.78 1.90
CA SER A 45 13.86 -14.16 3.30
C SER A 45 12.80 -13.37 4.07
N ARG A 46 12.02 -14.09 4.89
CA ARG A 46 11.05 -13.47 5.80
C ARG A 46 11.79 -12.50 6.70
N GLU A 47 11.54 -11.20 6.51
CA GLU A 47 12.03 -10.19 7.42
C GLU A 47 11.38 -10.39 8.80
N SER A 48 11.95 -9.78 9.84
CA SER A 48 11.41 -9.83 11.21
C SER A 48 9.91 -9.55 11.27
N ASP A 49 9.41 -8.73 10.33
CA ASP A 49 8.04 -8.23 10.25
C ASP A 49 7.15 -9.00 9.25
N GLY A 50 7.65 -10.07 8.61
CA GLY A 50 6.86 -10.95 7.73
C GLY A 50 7.20 -10.83 6.24
N PHE A 51 6.16 -10.90 5.39
CA PHE A 51 6.29 -10.76 3.94
C PHE A 51 6.15 -9.28 3.56
N VAL A 52 7.24 -8.67 3.14
CA VAL A 52 7.30 -7.24 2.81
C VAL A 52 7.46 -7.06 1.32
N PHE A 53 6.69 -6.13 0.75
CA PHE A 53 6.88 -5.64 -0.61
C PHE A 53 6.78 -4.11 -0.61
N TYR A 54 7.35 -3.50 -1.63
CA TYR A 54 7.42 -2.05 -1.81
C TYR A 54 6.66 -1.67 -3.07
N ILE A 55 5.94 -0.54 -3.03
CA ILE A 55 5.33 0.08 -4.21
C ILE A 55 6.24 1.25 -4.58
N GLU A 56 6.91 1.13 -5.72
CA GLU A 56 7.79 2.18 -6.25
C GLU A 56 7.09 2.87 -7.41
N PHE A 57 6.90 4.18 -7.28
CA PHE A 57 6.36 5.03 -8.34
C PHE A 57 7.49 5.52 -9.24
N ASP A 58 7.24 5.59 -10.53
CA ASP A 58 8.13 6.28 -11.45
C ASP A 58 8.09 7.78 -11.10
N ASP A 59 9.24 8.36 -10.75
CA ASP A 59 9.40 9.75 -10.26
C ASP A 59 9.01 10.83 -11.29
N GLU A 60 8.50 10.46 -12.46
CA GLU A 60 8.11 11.36 -13.56
C GLU A 60 6.79 12.11 -13.32
N GLN A 61 6.13 11.96 -12.17
CA GLN A 61 4.92 12.70 -11.81
C GLN A 61 5.11 13.70 -10.66
N ARG A 62 6.24 14.40 -10.63
CA ARG A 62 6.30 15.74 -10.03
C ARG A 62 5.74 16.76 -11.02
N MET A 63 4.42 16.96 -11.03
CA MET A 63 3.79 18.20 -11.48
C MET A 63 2.84 18.70 -10.40
#